data_AF-A0A5N5W945-F1
#
_entry.id   AF-A0A5N5W945-F1
#
_cell.length_a   1.000
_cell.length_b   1.000
_cell.length_c   1.000
_cell.angle_alpha   90.00
_cell.angle_beta   90.00
_cell.angle_gamma   90.00
#
_symmetry.space_group_name_H-M   'P 1'
#
loop_
_entity.id
_entity.type
_entity.pdbx_description
1 polymer ?
#
loop_
_entity_poly.entity_id
_entity_poly.type
_entity_poly.pdbx_seq_one_letter_code
_entity_poly.pdbx_strand_id
1 'polypeptide(L)'
;RDIKISVKHNDPVVMVNAYRQLAAQCDYPLHLGVTEAGPAFQGTIKSAVAFGALLSEGIGDTIRVSLSAPPAEEVKVGIQIPESLNLRQRRLEIVSCP
;
A
#
# COMPACT_ATOMS: atom_id res chain seq x y z
N ARG A 1 -21.61 6.49 9.59
CA ARG A 1 -21.48 7.09 8.24
C ARG A 1 -20.64 6.13 7.43
N ASP A 2 -21.06 5.78 6.22
CA ASP A 2 -20.41 4.76 5.41
C ASP A 2 -19.52 5.40 4.35
N ILE A 3 -18.39 5.98 4.80
CA ILE A 3 -17.47 6.75 3.96
C ILE A 3 -16.03 6.29 4.21
N LYS A 4 -15.24 6.21 3.14
CA LYS A 4 -13.78 6.07 3.18
C LYS A 4 -13.15 7.13 2.28
N ILE A 5 -11.94 7.58 2.61
CA ILE A 5 -11.24 8.63 1.86
C ILE A 5 -9.98 8.06 1.22
N SER A 6 -9.66 8.55 0.02
CA SER A 6 -8.41 8.23 -0.67
C SER A 6 -7.88 9.49 -1.35
N VAL A 7 -6.58 9.75 -1.21
CA VAL A 7 -5.85 10.85 -1.85
C VAL A 7 -4.63 10.28 -2.57
N LYS A 8 -4.81 9.89 -3.83
CA LYS A 8 -3.81 9.10 -4.57
C LYS A 8 -2.82 10.00 -5.31
N HIS A 9 -1.57 9.56 -5.40
CA HIS A 9 -0.53 10.17 -6.22
C HIS A 9 0.40 9.07 -6.78
N ASN A 10 1.13 9.35 -7.87
CA ASN A 10 2.04 8.39 -8.51
C ASN A 10 3.45 8.38 -7.90
N ASP A 11 3.85 9.51 -7.31
CA ASP A 11 5.05 9.67 -6.50
C ASP A 11 4.79 9.18 -5.05
N PRO A 12 5.54 8.17 -4.57
CA PRO A 12 5.42 7.64 -3.20
C PRO A 12 5.61 8.69 -2.10
N VAL A 13 6.56 9.62 -2.27
CA VAL A 13 6.89 10.62 -1.24
C VAL A 13 5.75 11.61 -1.09
N VAL A 14 5.20 12.08 -2.20
CA VAL A 14 4.04 12.98 -2.21
C VAL A 14 2.83 12.29 -1.58
N MET A 15 2.57 11.04 -1.98
CA MET A 15 1.46 10.25 -1.43
C MET A 15 1.59 10.11 0.09
N VAL A 16 2.74 9.68 0.59
CA VAL A 16 2.98 9.50 2.03
C VAL A 16 2.71 10.79 2.80
N ASN A 17 3.23 11.92 2.32
CA ASN A 17 3.02 13.21 2.98
C ASN A 17 1.56 13.65 2.96
N ALA A 18 0.82 13.37 1.88
CA ALA A 18 -0.61 13.67 1.79
C ALA A 18 -1.45 12.83 2.78
N TYR A 19 -1.18 11.52 2.88
CA TYR A 19 -1.90 10.66 3.83
C TYR A 19 -1.59 10.98 5.28
N ARG A 20 -0.35 11.33 5.63
CA ARG A 20 0.00 11.80 6.99
C ARG A 20 -0.78 13.06 7.37
N GLN A 21 -0.85 14.03 6.46
CA GLN A 21 -1.66 15.24 6.66
C GLN A 21 -3.14 14.89 6.81
N LEU A 22 -3.68 14.03 5.94
CA LEU A 22 -5.09 13.63 6.01
C LEU A 22 -5.44 12.90 7.31
N ALA A 23 -4.60 11.96 7.74
CA ALA A 23 -4.78 11.20 8.98
C ALA A 23 -4.76 12.11 10.23
N ALA A 24 -4.02 13.23 10.18
CA ALA A 24 -4.01 14.21 11.26
C ALA A 24 -5.28 15.10 11.32
N GLN A 25 -6.09 15.12 10.25
CA GLN A 25 -7.26 15.99 10.13
C GLN A 25 -8.60 15.27 10.28
N CYS A 26 -8.64 13.94 10.13
CA CYS A 26 -9.87 13.17 10.30
C CYS A 26 -9.60 11.71 10.70
N ASP A 27 -10.63 11.07 11.25
CA ASP A 27 -10.68 9.67 11.69
C ASP A 27 -11.42 8.75 10.70
N TYR A 28 -11.72 9.23 9.48
CA TYR A 28 -12.33 8.38 8.46
C TYR A 28 -11.36 7.28 8.01
N PRO A 29 -11.85 6.06 7.74
CA PRO A 29 -11.01 5.00 7.19
C PRO A 29 -10.37 5.41 5.86
N LEU A 30 -9.08 5.11 5.70
CA LEU A 30 -8.25 5.52 4.58
C LEU A 30 -7.99 4.35 3.64
N HIS A 31 -8.28 4.55 2.36
CA HIS A 31 -7.95 3.62 1.29
C HIS A 31 -6.67 4.06 0.58
N LEU A 32 -5.57 3.34 0.80
CA LEU A 32 -4.28 3.63 0.18
C LEU A 32 -4.22 3.08 -1.24
N GLY A 33 -3.65 3.87 -2.16
CA GLY A 33 -3.31 3.39 -3.49
C GLY A 33 -2.37 4.35 -4.21
N VAL A 34 -1.25 3.83 -4.71
CA VAL A 34 -0.42 4.54 -5.70
C VAL A 34 -1.14 4.45 -7.04
N THR A 35 -1.30 5.57 -7.74
CA THR A 35 -1.82 5.58 -9.12
C THR A 35 -0.66 5.52 -10.11
N GLU A 36 -0.87 5.00 -11.32
CA GLU A 36 0.15 4.99 -12.38
C GLU A 36 1.51 4.43 -11.93
N ALA A 37 1.50 3.34 -11.13
CA ALA A 37 2.73 2.83 -10.53
C ALA A 37 3.71 2.23 -11.56
N GLY A 38 3.21 1.88 -12.75
CA GLY A 38 4.00 1.38 -13.88
C GLY A 38 3.96 -0.15 -14.00
N PRO A 39 4.89 -0.75 -14.77
CA PRO A 39 5.02 -2.20 -14.94
C PRO A 39 5.21 -2.92 -13.62
N ALA A 40 4.96 -4.24 -13.59
CA ALA A 40 4.93 -5.05 -12.38
C ALA A 40 6.08 -4.78 -11.40
N PHE A 41 7.35 -4.81 -11.85
CA PHE A 41 8.51 -4.58 -10.99
C PHE A 41 8.52 -3.16 -10.39
N GLN A 42 8.43 -2.13 -11.23
CA GLN A 42 8.45 -0.74 -10.80
C GLN A 42 7.25 -0.40 -9.91
N GLY A 43 6.05 -0.85 -10.29
CA GLY A 43 4.84 -0.59 -9.56
C GLY A 43 4.79 -1.30 -8.21
N THR A 44 5.36 -2.51 -8.13
CA THR A 44 5.56 -3.23 -6.87
C THR A 44 6.45 -2.45 -5.92
N ILE A 45 7.62 -1.99 -6.40
CA ILE A 45 8.56 -1.21 -5.58
C ILE A 45 7.91 0.09 -5.10
N LYS A 46 7.31 0.88 -6.00
CA LYS A 46 6.64 2.13 -5.63
C LYS A 46 5.54 1.92 -4.58
N SER A 47 4.70 0.91 -4.79
CA SER A 47 3.59 0.60 -3.87
C SER A 47 4.11 0.12 -2.51
N ALA A 48 5.09 -0.79 -2.49
CA ALA A 48 5.69 -1.30 -1.26
C ALA A 48 6.36 -0.19 -0.45
N VAL A 49 7.07 0.74 -1.10
CA VAL A 49 7.69 1.89 -0.43
C VAL A 49 6.65 2.81 0.20
N ALA A 50 5.62 3.21 -0.56
CA ALA A 50 4.57 4.10 -0.04
C ALA A 50 3.75 3.46 1.09
N PHE A 51 3.30 2.22 0.87
CA PHE A 51 2.45 1.52 1.83
C PHE A 51 3.25 1.09 3.05
N GLY A 52 4.49 0.63 2.88
CA GLY A 52 5.38 0.28 3.97
C GLY A 52 5.52 1.40 5.00
N ALA A 53 5.80 2.62 4.52
CA ALA A 53 5.91 3.80 5.38
C ALA A 53 4.60 4.07 6.14
N LEU A 54 3.47 4.20 5.43
CA LEU A 54 2.19 4.56 6.05
C LEU A 54 1.66 3.48 6.99
N LEU A 55 1.68 2.22 6.57
CA LEU A 55 1.17 1.10 7.36
C LEU A 55 2.02 0.86 8.61
N SER A 56 3.33 1.09 8.57
CA SER A 56 4.19 1.02 9.77
C SER A 56 3.87 2.09 10.82
N GLU A 57 3.25 3.20 10.40
CA GLU A 57 2.77 4.29 11.26
C GLU A 57 1.32 4.08 11.72
N GLY A 58 0.69 2.96 11.33
CA GLY A 58 -0.73 2.69 11.60
C GLY A 58 -1.70 3.47 10.71
N ILE A 59 -1.23 4.01 9.57
CA ILE A 59 -2.05 4.78 8.63
C ILE A 59 -2.48 3.89 7.46
N GLY A 60 -3.78 3.65 7.34
CA GLY A 60 -4.40 2.94 6.22
C GLY A 60 -5.22 1.71 6.64
N ASP A 61 -6.47 1.64 6.18
CA ASP A 61 -7.43 0.60 6.55
C ASP A 61 -7.64 -0.43 5.45
N THR A 62 -7.35 -0.04 4.21
CA THR A 62 -7.41 -0.91 3.05
C THR A 62 -6.43 -0.40 2.00
N ILE A 63 -5.84 -1.31 1.23
CA ILE A 63 -4.89 -0.97 0.19
C ILE A 63 -5.34 -1.54 -1.17
N ARG A 64 -4.96 -0.86 -2.24
CA ARG A 64 -4.95 -1.40 -3.59
C ARG A 64 -3.64 -1.05 -4.29
N VAL A 65 -2.93 -2.07 -4.74
CA VAL A 65 -1.79 -1.93 -5.65
C VAL A 65 -2.34 -1.70 -7.06
N SER A 66 -1.75 -0.76 -7.81
CA SER A 66 -2.14 -0.50 -9.21
C SER A 66 -0.96 -0.81 -10.12
N LEU A 67 -1.03 -1.88 -10.93
CA LEU A 67 0.06 -2.31 -11.81
C LEU A 67 -0.39 -2.32 -13.27
N SER A 68 0.53 -2.03 -14.18
CA SER A 68 0.37 -2.36 -15.61
C SER A 68 0.65 -3.84 -15.85
N ALA A 69 -0.15 -4.71 -15.23
CA ALA A 69 -0.04 -6.17 -15.23
C ALA A 69 -1.43 -6.80 -15.01
N PRO A 70 -1.59 -8.13 -15.17
CA PRO A 70 -2.85 -8.80 -14.84
C PRO A 70 -3.27 -8.51 -13.39
N PRO A 71 -4.58 -8.31 -13.10
CA PRO A 71 -5.05 -7.95 -11.75
C PRO A 71 -4.66 -8.93 -10.64
N ALA A 72 -4.43 -10.20 -10.98
CA ALA A 72 -3.93 -11.20 -10.04
C ALA A 72 -2.57 -10.79 -9.42
N GLU A 73 -1.71 -10.09 -10.17
CA GLU A 73 -0.44 -9.58 -9.66
C GLU A 73 -0.65 -8.44 -8.64
N GLU A 74 -1.64 -7.57 -8.86
CA GLU A 74 -2.01 -6.54 -7.87
C GLU A 74 -2.42 -7.18 -6.54
N VAL A 75 -3.21 -8.25 -6.60
CA VAL A 75 -3.67 -9.00 -5.42
C VAL A 75 -2.51 -9.68 -4.70
N LYS A 76 -1.60 -10.33 -5.44
CA LYS A 76 -0.41 -10.98 -4.85
C LYS A 76 0.45 -9.98 -4.08
N VAL A 77 0.78 -8.85 -4.71
CA VAL A 77 1.58 -7.79 -4.07
C VAL A 77 0.82 -7.17 -2.89
N GLY A 78 -0.48 -6.92 -3.03
CA GLY A 78 -1.31 -6.34 -1.98
C GLY A 78 -1.50 -7.26 -0.77
N ILE A 79 -1.35 -8.57 -0.93
CA ILE A 79 -1.33 -9.52 0.20
C ILE A 79 0.06 -9.54 0.85
N GLN A 80 1.12 -9.54 0.03
CA GLN A 80 2.49 -9.65 0.53
C GLN A 80 2.94 -8.45 1.38
N ILE A 81 2.59 -7.22 0.99
CA ILE A 81 2.97 -6.01 1.74
C ILE A 81 2.56 -6.05 3.23
N PRO A 82 1.27 -6.23 3.58
CA PRO A 82 0.87 -6.33 4.98
C PRO A 82 1.39 -7.59 5.68
N GLU A 83 1.61 -8.70 4.94
CA GLU A 83 2.28 -9.89 5.48
C GLU A 83 3.72 -9.57 5.89
N SER A 84 4.50 -8.85 5.07
CA SER A 84 5.88 -8.43 5.40
C SER A 84 5.94 -7.49 6.61
N LEU A 85 4.88 -6.72 6.87
CA LEU A 85 4.76 -5.85 8.05
C LEU A 85 4.17 -6.55 9.29
N ASN A 86 3.86 -7.85 9.22
CA ASN A 86 3.16 -8.61 10.27
C ASN A 86 1.74 -8.09 10.58
N LEU A 87 1.13 -7.34 9.67
CA LEU A 87 -0.26 -6.86 9.79
C LEU A 87 -1.27 -7.89 9.31
N ARG A 88 -0.78 -8.97 8.70
CA ARG A 88 -1.57 -10.11 8.21
C ARG A 88 -0.79 -11.39 8.46
N GLN A 89 -1.50 -12.45 8.86
CA GLN A 89 -0.90 -13.76 9.08
C GLN A 89 -0.33 -14.34 7.78
N ARG A 90 0.98 -14.65 7.79
CA ARG A 90 1.66 -15.35 6.71
C ARG A 90 1.21 -16.81 6.69
N ARG A 91 0.89 -17.35 5.50
CA ARG A 91 0.60 -18.79 5.36
C ARG A 91 1.86 -19.64 5.21
N LEU A 92 2.82 -19.19 4.41
CA LEU A 92 4.09 -19.86 4.16
C LEU A 92 5.12 -18.81 3.76
N GLU A 93 6.24 -18.73 4.50
CA GLU A 93 7.37 -17.86 4.20
C GLU A 93 8.62 -18.73 4.08
N ILE A 94 9.25 -18.72 2.91
CA ILE A 94 10.51 -19.42 2.67
C ILE A 94 11.63 -18.40 2.86
N VAL A 95 12.45 -18.62 3.89
CA VAL A 95 13.60 -17.76 4.20
C VAL A 95 14.88 -18.49 3.82
N SER A 96 15.66 -17.90 2.92
CA SER A 96 16.97 -18.41 2.52
C SER A 96 18.04 -17.33 2.70
N CYS A 97 19.23 -17.71 3.13
CA CYS A 97 20.41 -16.84 3.08
C CYS A 97 20.91 -16.72 1.61
N PRO A 98 21.61 -15.63 1.26
CA PRO A 98 22.23 -15.44 -0.06
C PRO A 98 23.18 -16.57 -0.45
#